data_AF-A6GW85-F1
#
_entry.id   AF-A6GW85-F1
#
_cell.length_a   1.000
_cell.length_b   1.000
_cell.length_c   1.000
_cell.angle_alpha   90.00
_cell.angle_beta   90.00
_cell.angle_gamma   90.00
#
_symmetry.space_group_name_H-M   'P 1'
#
loop_
_entity.id
_entity.type
_entity.pdbx_description
1 polymer ?
#
loop_
_entity_poly.entity_id
_entity_poly.type
_entity_poly.pdbx_seq_one_letter_code
_entity_poly.pdbx_strand_id
1 'polypeptide(L)'
;MNNTMIEYNEGSHIYYVYIITNKYRSTYYIGITNNLSIRLQQHKENIEKGIKTFASKYNIEFLVYYEKFTWVQLAIAREKELKGWRREKKLDLIKSFNDNFEFLNNRFVKDNAIPPVSE
;
A
#
# COMPACT_ATOMS: atom_id res chain seq x y z
N MET A 1 -7.97 10.68 -44.57
CA MET A 1 -7.17 10.85 -43.34
C MET A 1 -8.16 10.86 -42.19
N ASN A 2 -8.24 9.77 -41.42
CA ASN A 2 -9.22 9.66 -40.33
C ASN A 2 -8.59 10.26 -39.08
N ASN A 3 -8.98 11.48 -38.73
CA ASN A 3 -8.67 12.05 -37.43
C ASN A 3 -9.49 11.33 -36.38
N THR A 4 -8.88 10.34 -35.72
CA THR A 4 -9.41 9.76 -34.50
C THR A 4 -9.41 10.85 -33.43
N MET A 5 -10.59 11.36 -33.10
CA MET A 5 -10.80 12.22 -31.94
C MET A 5 -10.44 11.38 -30.70
N ILE A 6 -9.34 11.73 -30.04
CA ILE A 6 -8.99 11.16 -28.74
C ILE A 6 -9.96 11.78 -27.74
N GLU A 7 -10.88 10.98 -27.21
CA GLU A 7 -11.68 11.37 -26.05
C GLU A 7 -10.77 11.39 -24.82
N TYR A 8 -10.40 12.59 -24.38
CA TYR A 8 -9.76 12.79 -23.09
C TYR A 8 -10.84 12.64 -22.02
N ASN A 9 -10.86 11.51 -21.31
CA ASN A 9 -11.61 11.42 -20.07
C ASN A 9 -10.97 12.39 -19.06
N GLU A 10 -11.67 13.46 -18.68
CA GLU A 10 -11.33 14.28 -17.52
C GLU A 10 -11.53 13.45 -16.24
N GLY A 11 -10.54 12.61 -15.93
CA GLY A 11 -10.51 11.78 -14.73
C GLY A 11 -9.27 12.10 -13.91
N SER A 12 -9.44 12.65 -12.70
CA SER A 12 -8.36 12.71 -11.73
C SER A 12 -8.02 11.28 -11.27
N HIS A 13 -6.97 10.69 -11.83
CA HIS A 13 -6.46 9.41 -11.35
C HIS A 13 -5.71 9.57 -10.03
N ILE A 14 -6.07 8.78 -9.02
CA ILE A 14 -5.35 8.74 -7.74
C ILE A 14 -4.48 7.49 -7.72
N TYR A 15 -3.19 7.68 -7.49
CA TYR A 15 -2.22 6.64 -7.24
C TYR A 15 -1.81 6.67 -5.77
N TYR A 16 -1.61 5.50 -5.20
CA TYR A 16 -1.17 5.31 -3.84
C TYR A 16 0.24 4.72 -3.85
N VAL A 17 1.16 5.35 -3.13
CA VAL A 17 2.35 4.67 -2.64
C VAL A 17 2.02 4.18 -1.24
N TYR A 18 2.28 2.91 -0.94
CA TYR A 18 1.91 2.32 0.34
C TYR A 18 3.03 1.49 0.94
N ILE A 19 3.03 1.40 2.27
CA ILE A 19 3.87 0.49 3.04
C ILE A 19 2.96 -0.44 3.84
N ILE A 20 3.14 -1.74 3.63
CA ILE A 20 2.51 -2.79 4.43
C ILE A 20 3.58 -3.56 5.22
N THR A 21 3.17 -4.16 6.32
CA THR A 21 4.03 -4.97 7.19
C THR A 21 3.32 -6.24 7.65
N ASN A 22 4.04 -7.12 8.34
CA ASN A 22 3.48 -8.28 9.01
C ASN A 22 3.03 -7.92 10.43
N LYS A 23 2.30 -8.83 11.11
CA LYS A 23 1.80 -8.58 12.48
C LYS A 23 2.89 -8.21 13.50
N TYR A 24 4.13 -8.61 13.25
CA TYR A 24 5.28 -8.35 14.12
C TYR A 24 6.07 -7.09 13.74
N ARG A 25 5.63 -6.33 12.72
CA ARG A 25 6.30 -5.11 12.21
C ARG A 25 7.77 -5.33 11.82
N SER A 26 8.15 -6.56 11.48
CA SER A 26 9.55 -6.94 11.23
C SER A 26 9.95 -6.79 9.77
N THR A 27 9.04 -7.03 8.83
CA THR A 27 9.30 -6.95 7.39
C THR A 27 8.36 -5.94 6.73
N TYR A 28 8.88 -5.15 5.80
CA TYR A 28 8.11 -4.13 5.07
C TYR A 28 8.08 -4.44 3.58
N TYR A 29 6.93 -4.24 2.97
CA TYR A 29 6.76 -4.21 1.52
C TYR A 29 6.27 -2.82 1.11
N ILE A 30 6.82 -2.31 0.01
CA ILE A 30 6.51 -0.99 -0.54
C ILE A 30 6.03 -1.20 -1.97
N GLY A 31 4.89 -0.63 -2.29
CA GLY A 31 4.28 -0.77 -3.60
C GLY A 31 3.54 0.49 -4.04
N ILE A 32 3.14 0.49 -5.32
CA ILE A 32 2.18 1.43 -5.88
C ILE A 32 0.91 0.73 -6.37
N THR A 33 -0.21 1.44 -6.35
CA THR A 33 -1.48 0.98 -6.93
C THR A 33 -2.41 2.17 -7.19
N ASN A 34 -3.31 2.07 -8.16
CA ASN A 34 -4.41 3.04 -8.34
C ASN A 34 -5.65 2.72 -7.48
N ASN A 35 -5.66 1.54 -6.83
CA ASN A 35 -6.72 1.14 -5.92
C ASN A 35 -6.11 0.40 -4.72
N LEU A 36 -6.01 1.10 -3.59
CA LEU A 36 -5.40 0.54 -2.38
C LEU A 36 -6.26 -0.54 -1.73
N SER A 37 -7.59 -0.39 -1.74
CA SER A 37 -8.52 -1.37 -1.19
C SER A 37 -8.38 -2.74 -1.86
N ILE A 38 -8.47 -2.77 -3.20
CA ILE A 38 -8.30 -4.01 -3.97
C ILE A 38 -6.92 -4.63 -3.73
N ARG A 39 -5.87 -3.79 -3.67
CA ARG A 39 -4.51 -4.30 -3.48
C ARG A 39 -4.29 -4.91 -2.09
N LEU A 40 -4.87 -4.34 -1.04
CA LEU A 40 -4.80 -4.93 0.31
C LEU A 40 -5.51 -6.29 0.34
N GLN A 41 -6.68 -6.39 -0.27
CA GLN A 41 -7.41 -7.66 -0.39
C GLN A 41 -6.58 -8.71 -1.15
N GLN A 42 -5.91 -8.33 -2.25
CA GLN A 42 -5.02 -9.23 -3.00
C GLN A 42 -3.84 -9.75 -2.15
N HIS A 43 -3.24 -8.92 -1.30
CA HIS A 43 -2.15 -9.39 -0.41
C HIS A 43 -2.66 -10.43 0.58
N LYS A 44 -3.82 -10.19 1.20
CA LYS A 44 -4.48 -11.14 2.11
C LYS A 44 -4.83 -12.46 1.40
N GLU A 45 -5.47 -12.38 0.24
CA GLU A 45 -5.81 -13.58 -0.54
C GLU A 45 -4.57 -14.36 -0.98
N ASN A 46 -3.48 -13.68 -1.34
CA ASN A 46 -2.23 -14.35 -1.71
C ASN A 46 -1.60 -15.10 -0.53
N ILE A 47 -1.79 -14.63 0.70
CA ILE A 47 -1.40 -15.34 1.92
C ILE A 47 -2.28 -16.55 2.13
N GLU A 48 -3.61 -16.37 2.11
CA GLU A 48 -4.60 -17.45 2.31
C GLU A 48 -4.45 -18.58 1.29
N LYS A 49 -4.18 -18.23 0.02
CA LYS A 49 -3.98 -19.18 -1.10
C LYS A 49 -2.54 -19.71 -1.18
N GLY A 50 -1.62 -19.25 -0.32
CA GLY A 50 -0.22 -19.68 -0.33
C GLY A 50 0.53 -19.37 -1.65
N ILE A 51 0.17 -18.28 -2.33
CA ILE A 51 0.81 -17.88 -3.60
C ILE A 51 2.26 -17.52 -3.34
N LYS A 52 3.21 -18.10 -4.10
CA LYS A 52 4.66 -17.91 -3.94
C LYS A 52 5.13 -16.49 -4.29
N THR A 53 4.83 -15.52 -3.44
CA THR A 53 5.30 -14.13 -3.49
C THR A 53 6.05 -13.78 -2.21
N PHE A 54 6.89 -12.74 -2.28
CA PHE A 54 7.59 -12.23 -1.08
C PHE A 54 6.61 -11.85 0.03
N ALA A 55 5.56 -11.09 -0.29
CA ALA A 55 4.57 -10.64 0.69
C ALA A 55 3.83 -11.82 1.34
N SER A 56 3.41 -12.81 0.55
CA SER A 56 2.77 -14.03 1.06
C SER A 56 3.71 -14.85 1.96
N LYS A 57 4.96 -15.07 1.52
CA LYS A 57 5.97 -15.82 2.29
C LYS A 57 6.19 -15.26 3.70
N TYR A 58 6.08 -13.94 3.88
CA TYR A 58 6.34 -13.26 5.14
C TYR A 58 5.08 -12.74 5.84
N ASN A 59 3.88 -13.14 5.40
CA ASN A 59 2.58 -12.71 5.94
C ASN A 59 2.45 -11.18 6.05
N ILE A 60 2.78 -10.48 4.96
CA ILE A 60 2.79 -9.01 4.90
C ILE A 60 1.44 -8.54 4.33
N GLU A 61 0.57 -8.01 5.20
CA GLU A 61 -0.79 -7.60 4.82
C GLU A 61 -1.30 -6.32 5.53
N PHE A 62 -0.60 -5.85 6.57
CA PHE A 62 -1.08 -4.74 7.39
C PHE A 62 -0.58 -3.40 6.88
N LEU A 63 -1.49 -2.55 6.43
CA LEU A 63 -1.20 -1.18 5.99
C LEU A 63 -0.78 -0.34 7.19
N VAL A 64 0.35 0.36 7.05
CA VAL A 64 0.86 1.24 8.12
C VAL A 64 1.18 2.65 7.63
N TYR A 65 1.23 2.84 6.31
CA TYR A 65 1.49 4.13 5.67
C TYR A 65 0.97 4.18 4.24
N TYR A 66 0.48 5.34 3.81
CA TYR A 66 0.20 5.61 2.40
C TYR A 66 0.32 7.10 2.04
N GLU A 67 0.68 7.39 0.79
CA GLU A 67 0.68 8.72 0.18
C GLU A 67 -0.17 8.70 -1.10
N LYS A 68 -0.87 9.80 -1.40
CA LYS A 68 -1.68 9.96 -2.62
C LYS A 68 -0.98 10.85 -3.64
N PHE A 69 -1.07 10.47 -4.90
CA PHE A 69 -0.51 11.21 -6.03
C PHE A 69 -1.52 11.27 -7.17
N THR A 70 -1.59 12.41 -7.86
CA THR A 70 -2.38 12.54 -9.11
C THR A 70 -1.58 12.10 -10.34
N TRP A 71 -0.25 12.19 -10.26
CA TRP A 71 0.65 11.84 -11.34
C TRP A 71 1.37 10.52 -11.04
N VAL A 72 1.18 9.52 -11.89
CA VAL A 72 1.79 8.19 -11.71
C VAL A 72 3.32 8.24 -11.63
N GLN A 73 3.95 9.16 -12.36
CA GLN A 73 5.40 9.31 -12.37
C GLN A 73 5.94 9.77 -11.01
N LEU A 74 5.20 10.62 -10.29
CA LEU A 74 5.55 11.03 -8.93
C LEU A 74 5.41 9.86 -7.95
N ALA A 75 4.34 9.06 -8.08
CA ALA A 75 4.18 7.86 -7.27
C ALA A 75 5.31 6.84 -7.51
N ILE A 76 5.70 6.61 -8.77
CA ILE A 76 6.82 5.72 -9.12
C ILE A 76 8.15 6.24 -8.56
N ALA A 77 8.43 7.54 -8.71
CA ALA A 77 9.64 8.15 -8.18
C ALA A 77 9.71 8.00 -6.65
N ARG A 78 8.59 8.26 -5.96
CA ARG A 78 8.47 8.11 -4.52
C ARG A 78 8.64 6.67 -4.07
N GLU A 79 8.06 5.70 -4.77
CA GLU A 79 8.24 4.27 -4.46
C GLU A 79 9.72 3.87 -4.53
N LYS A 80 10.43 4.30 -5.59
CA LYS A 80 11.88 4.04 -5.75
C LYS A 80 12.69 4.68 -4.63
N GLU A 81 12.38 5.93 -4.30
CA GLU A 81 13.02 6.65 -3.19
C GLU A 81 12.85 5.88 -1.88
N LEU A 82 11.61 5.54 -1.53
CA LEU A 82 11.29 4.82 -0.29
C LEU A 82 11.96 3.45 -0.27
N LYS A 83 12.00 2.69 -1.37
CA LYS A 83 12.71 1.40 -1.43
C LYS A 83 14.19 1.56 -1.07
N GLY A 84 14.85 2.63 -1.54
CA GLY A 84 16.26 2.93 -1.27
C GLY A 84 16.58 3.43 0.14
N TRP A 85 15.59 3.84 0.94
CA TRP A 85 15.84 4.33 2.29
C TRP A 85 16.30 3.23 3.27
N ARG A 86 17.07 3.64 4.28
CA ARG A 86 17.34 2.77 5.44
C ARG A 86 16.06 2.56 6.26
N ARG A 87 16.09 1.53 7.11
CA ARG A 87 14.91 1.13 7.90
C ARG A 87 14.49 2.23 8.87
N GLU A 88 15.44 2.90 9.52
CA GLU A 88 15.21 3.95 10.51
C GLU A 88 14.42 5.09 9.89
N LYS A 89 14.87 5.59 8.73
CA LYS A 89 14.18 6.66 7.99
C LYS A 89 12.75 6.29 7.56
N LYS A 90 12.50 5.02 7.22
CA LYS A 90 11.14 4.52 6.94
C LYS A 90 10.27 4.52 8.19
N LEU A 91 10.82 4.11 9.33
CA LEU A 91 10.11 4.10 10.61
C LEU A 91 9.76 5.52 11.05
N ASP A 92 10.67 6.47 10.89
CA ASP A 92 10.41 7.88 11.21
C ASP A 92 9.30 8.45 10.34
N LEU A 93 9.29 8.13 9.04
CA LEU A 93 8.21 8.49 8.13
C LEU A 93 6.86 7.91 8.58
N ILE A 94 6.83 6.60 8.87
CA ILE A 94 5.61 5.92 9.33
C ILE A 94 5.11 6.59 10.62
N LYS A 95 6.00 6.82 11.60
CA LYS A 95 5.66 7.45 12.87
C LYS A 95 5.20 8.89 12.73
N SER A 96 5.67 9.65 11.74
CA SER A 96 5.20 11.02 11.50
C SER A 96 3.78 11.09 10.90
N PHE A 97 3.30 9.99 10.35
CA PHE A 97 1.99 9.88 9.70
C PHE A 97 0.99 9.06 10.53
N ASN A 98 1.50 8.10 11.29
CA ASN A 98 0.78 7.11 12.06
C ASN A 98 1.55 6.87 13.36
N ASP A 99 1.47 7.87 14.25
CA ASP A 99 2.24 7.96 15.50
C ASP A 99 2.09 6.73 16.40
N ASN A 100 0.88 6.17 16.47
CA ASN A 100 0.56 4.96 17.22
C ASN A 100 0.93 3.65 16.50
N PHE A 101 1.42 3.74 15.25
CA PHE A 101 1.75 2.60 14.40
C PHE A 101 0.59 1.59 14.25
N GLU A 102 -0.62 2.12 14.12
CA GLU A 102 -1.86 1.35 13.95
C GLU A 102 -1.88 0.62 12.59
N PHE A 103 -2.63 -0.47 12.53
CA PHE A 103 -2.96 -1.11 11.26
C PHE A 103 -4.15 -0.39 10.63
N LEU A 104 -3.93 0.18 9.45
CA LEU A 104 -4.84 1.10 8.78
C LEU A 104 -5.77 0.41 7.77
N ASN A 105 -5.80 -0.93 7.74
CA ASN A 105 -6.58 -1.71 6.77
C ASN A 105 -8.06 -1.32 6.78
N ASN A 106 -8.65 -1.09 7.97
CA ASN A 106 -10.05 -0.68 8.14
C ASN A 106 -10.43 0.63 7.41
N ARG A 107 -9.45 1.48 7.09
CA ARG A 107 -9.70 2.73 6.34
C ARG A 107 -10.02 2.47 4.87
N PHE A 108 -9.68 1.28 4.35
CA PHE A 108 -9.79 0.93 2.93
C PHE A 108 -10.54 -0.38 2.69
N VAL A 109 -10.50 -1.30 3.65
CA VAL A 109 -11.19 -2.58 3.62
C VAL A 109 -12.23 -2.53 4.74
N LYS A 110 -13.51 -2.68 4.40
CA LYS A 110 -14.55 -2.86 5.41
C LYS A 110 -14.43 -4.29 5.93
N ASP A 111 -13.81 -4.47 7.09
CA ASP A 111 -13.60 -5.79 7.67
C ASP A 111 -14.77 -6.20 8.56
N ASN A 112 -15.27 -7.41 8.34
CA ASN A 112 -15.83 -8.28 9.39
C ASN A 112 -14.70 -9.06 10.12
N ALA A 113 -13.42 -8.71 9.92
CA ALA A 113 -12.29 -9.59 10.22
C ALA A 113 -11.04 -8.91 10.81
N ILE A 114 -11.18 -7.80 11.55
CA ILE A 114 -10.08 -7.38 12.45
C ILE A 114 -10.31 -8.07 13.80
N PRO A 115 -9.47 -9.03 14.22
CA PRO A 115 -9.53 -9.54 15.57
C PRO A 115 -9.30 -8.37 16.54
N PRO A 116 -10.05 -8.31 17.65
CA PRO A 116 -9.95 -7.21 18.60
C PRO A 116 -8.49 -7.02 19.01
N VAL A 117 -8.08 -5.75 19.04
CA VAL A 117 -6.78 -5.34 19.57
C VAL A 117 -6.72 -5.87 21.00
N SER A 118 -5.91 -6.89 21.25
CA SER A 118 -5.67 -7.38 22.59
C SER A 118 -4.91 -6.32 23.37
N GLU A 119 -5.47 -5.92 24.51
CA GLU A 119 -4.84 -5.09 25.55
C GLU A 119 -3.46 -5.60 25.96
#